data_AF-A0A522SJN5-F1
#
_entry.id   AF-A0A522SJN5-F1
#
_cell.length_a   1.000
_cell.length_b   1.000
_cell.length_c   1.000
_cell.angle_alpha   90.00
_cell.angle_beta   90.00
_cell.angle_gamma   90.00
#
_symmetry.space_group_name_H-M   'P 1'
#
loop_
_entity.id
_entity.type
_entity.pdbx_description
1 polymer ?
#
loop_
_entity_poly.entity_id
_entity_poly.type
_entity_poly.pdbx_seq_one_letter_code
_entity_poly.pdbx_strand_id
1 'polypeptide(L)'
;MEQSAAVQNSSSPRRKGHPMSLYVCFFTEMWERFGYYLMIAIFLLYLIDPVSRGGKGFDIKHAADLVGTFIALVYLTPFIGGLLADRYLGYRRSIIIGGILLAAGYIGLALPGMPAMYISLLLIITGNGFFKPNISTILGNIYNREDLRPKKDIAYNIFYMGINIGALVSPFAAAAMRNHFGWGAAFATAGVGMIIGLIWFIFGMKKLKEGDVIKPKQKEDMPMSKI
;
A
#
# COMPACT_ATOMS: atom_id res chain seq x y z
N MET A 1 0.20 -58.59 21.05
CA MET A 1 0.28 -57.94 19.73
C MET A 1 -0.19 -56.51 19.91
N GLU A 2 0.72 -55.61 20.28
CA GLU A 2 0.42 -54.17 20.41
C GLU A 2 1.45 -53.44 19.55
N GLN A 3 1.07 -53.15 18.31
CA GLN A 3 1.82 -52.23 17.45
C GLN A 3 1.48 -50.81 17.90
N SER A 4 2.29 -50.26 18.80
CA SER A 4 2.29 -48.82 19.05
C SER A 4 2.84 -48.13 17.80
N ALA A 5 1.96 -47.50 17.04
CA ALA A 5 2.30 -46.73 15.85
C ALA A 5 3.14 -45.52 16.26
N ALA A 6 4.42 -45.55 15.87
CA ALA A 6 5.30 -44.41 15.99
C ALA A 6 4.76 -43.23 15.16
N VAL A 7 4.20 -42.23 15.84
CA VAL A 7 3.90 -40.92 15.26
C VAL A 7 5.25 -40.31 14.85
N GLN A 8 5.57 -40.41 13.55
CA GLN A 8 6.70 -39.71 12.98
C GLN A 8 6.41 -38.20 13.01
N ASN A 9 6.85 -37.55 14.07
CA ASN A 9 6.99 -36.11 14.15
C ASN A 9 8.03 -35.67 13.11
N SER A 10 7.59 -35.43 11.87
CA SER A 10 8.39 -34.76 10.86
C SER A 10 8.50 -33.26 11.21
N SER A 11 9.28 -32.96 12.24
CA SER A 11 9.66 -31.59 12.54
C SER A 11 10.50 -31.06 11.37
N SER A 12 9.84 -30.40 10.41
CA SER A 12 10.54 -29.68 9.35
C SER A 12 11.58 -28.75 10.00
N PRO A 13 12.81 -28.67 9.46
CA PRO A 13 13.85 -27.88 10.08
C PRO A 13 13.37 -26.43 10.17
N ARG A 14 13.17 -25.92 11.40
CA ARG A 14 12.82 -24.52 11.66
C ARG A 14 13.88 -23.64 11.02
N ARG A 15 13.59 -23.05 9.85
CA ARG A 15 14.47 -22.05 9.22
C ARG A 15 14.78 -20.97 10.26
N LYS A 16 16.06 -20.65 10.49
CA LYS A 16 16.42 -19.51 11.33
C LYS A 16 16.09 -18.22 10.55
N GLY A 17 15.23 -17.36 11.11
CA GLY A 17 14.81 -16.10 10.49
C GLY A 17 13.49 -16.12 9.71
N HIS A 18 13.16 -14.97 9.11
CA HIS A 18 11.97 -14.76 8.28
C HIS A 18 12.29 -14.91 6.79
N PRO A 19 11.36 -15.40 5.96
CA PRO A 19 11.56 -15.49 4.51
C PRO A 19 11.75 -14.12 3.86
N MET A 20 12.43 -14.11 2.70
CA MET A 20 12.66 -12.88 1.91
C MET A 20 11.36 -12.16 1.55
N SER A 21 10.25 -12.89 1.45
CA SER A 21 8.92 -12.32 1.20
C SER A 21 8.50 -11.27 2.23
N LEU A 22 8.87 -11.44 3.51
CA LEU A 22 8.61 -10.43 4.54
C LEU A 22 9.32 -9.12 4.21
N TYR A 23 10.60 -9.16 3.86
CA TYR A 23 11.38 -7.97 3.55
C TYR A 23 10.91 -7.31 2.26
N VAL A 24 10.45 -8.10 1.28
CA VAL A 24 9.80 -7.56 0.07
C VAL A 24 8.54 -6.76 0.47
N CYS A 25 7.64 -7.35 1.25
CA CYS A 25 6.42 -6.65 1.70
C CYS A 25 6.76 -5.44 2.59
N PHE A 26 7.70 -5.59 3.51
CA PHE A 26 8.16 -4.52 4.42
C PHE A 26 8.60 -3.27 3.67
N PHE A 27 9.58 -3.38 2.76
CA PHE A 27 10.12 -2.22 2.07
C PHE A 27 9.10 -1.64 1.08
N THR A 28 8.29 -2.49 0.46
CA THR A 28 7.22 -2.05 -0.45
C THR A 28 6.17 -1.23 0.32
N GLU A 29 5.72 -1.70 1.47
CA GLU A 29 4.79 -0.97 2.34
C GLU A 29 5.42 0.29 2.93
N MET A 30 6.68 0.23 3.36
CA MET A 30 7.40 1.40 3.89
C MET A 30 7.42 2.56 2.87
N TRP A 31 7.69 2.25 1.59
CA TRP A 31 7.71 3.26 0.52
C TRP A 31 6.33 3.79 0.15
N GLU A 32 5.30 2.93 0.14
CA GLU A 32 3.93 3.41 -0.05
C GLU A 32 3.50 4.32 1.11
N ARG A 33 3.82 3.95 2.36
CA ARG A 33 3.50 4.76 3.54
C ARG A 33 4.29 6.06 3.53
N PHE A 34 5.53 6.02 3.06
CA PHE A 34 6.30 7.23 2.81
C PHE A 34 5.55 8.20 1.88
N GLY A 35 5.10 7.73 0.72
CA GLY A 35 4.35 8.57 -0.21
C GLY A 35 3.02 9.10 0.36
N TYR A 36 2.26 8.23 1.03
CA TYR A 36 0.96 8.58 1.61
C TYR A 36 1.07 9.62 2.72
N TYR A 37 1.95 9.40 3.71
CA TYR A 37 2.11 10.33 4.82
C TYR A 37 2.79 11.63 4.37
N LEU A 38 3.65 11.60 3.34
CA LEU A 38 4.24 12.81 2.77
C LEU A 38 3.13 13.68 2.19
N MET A 39 2.30 13.10 1.33
CA MET A 39 1.17 13.80 0.72
C MET A 39 0.22 14.36 1.79
N ILE A 40 -0.25 13.54 2.73
CA ILE A 40 -1.20 13.97 3.78
C ILE A 40 -0.62 15.10 4.65
N ALA A 41 0.67 15.04 5.00
CA ALA A 41 1.30 16.05 5.85
C ALA A 41 1.24 17.47 5.25
N ILE A 42 1.20 17.59 3.92
CA ILE A 42 1.22 18.87 3.21
C ILE A 42 -0.05 19.16 2.41
N PHE A 43 -1.00 18.22 2.34
CA PHE A 43 -2.12 18.32 1.41
C PHE A 43 -3.05 19.50 1.75
N LEU A 44 -3.44 19.64 3.02
CA LEU A 44 -4.26 20.76 3.45
C LEU A 44 -3.55 22.11 3.18
N LEU A 45 -2.25 22.17 3.50
CA LEU A 45 -1.44 23.37 3.29
C LEU A 45 -1.36 23.73 1.80
N TYR A 46 -1.20 22.75 0.92
CA TYR A 46 -1.22 22.94 -0.52
C TYR A 46 -2.54 23.52 -1.03
N LEU A 47 -3.67 23.02 -0.51
CA LEU A 47 -4.99 23.48 -0.92
C LEU A 47 -5.24 24.94 -0.55
N ILE A 48 -4.89 25.34 0.68
CA ILE A 48 -5.14 26.71 1.17
C ILE A 48 -4.10 27.73 0.70
N ASP A 49 -2.90 27.28 0.31
CA ASP A 49 -1.84 28.17 -0.12
C ASP A 49 -2.24 28.91 -1.41
N PRO A 50 -1.98 30.22 -1.54
CA PRO A 50 -2.39 30.97 -2.73
C PRO A 50 -1.77 30.42 -4.02
N VAL A 51 -2.50 30.59 -5.12
CA VAL A 51 -2.04 30.20 -6.46
C VAL A 51 -0.73 30.88 -6.83
N SER A 52 -0.49 32.11 -6.34
CA SER A 52 0.77 32.84 -6.53
C SER A 52 2.00 32.16 -5.89
N ARG A 53 1.80 31.28 -4.89
CA ARG A 53 2.84 30.44 -4.27
C ARG A 53 2.77 28.97 -4.71
N GLY A 54 1.97 28.71 -5.75
CA GLY A 54 1.78 27.40 -6.38
C GLY A 54 0.73 26.51 -5.70
N GLY A 55 0.01 27.00 -4.69
CA GLY A 55 -1.08 26.24 -4.06
C GLY A 55 -2.38 26.34 -4.86
N LYS A 56 -3.51 25.96 -4.25
CA LYS A 56 -4.84 26.03 -4.92
C LYS A 56 -5.69 27.22 -4.51
N GLY A 57 -5.33 27.95 -3.46
CA GLY A 57 -6.03 29.15 -3.00
C GLY A 57 -7.45 28.89 -2.50
N PHE A 58 -7.70 27.69 -1.96
CA PHE A 58 -8.99 27.34 -1.38
C PHE A 58 -9.21 28.03 -0.03
N ASP A 59 -10.48 28.29 0.30
CA ASP A 59 -10.83 28.57 1.68
C ASP A 59 -10.67 27.31 2.56
N ILE A 60 -10.46 27.53 3.86
CA ILE A 60 -10.14 26.44 4.80
C ILE A 60 -11.28 25.43 4.89
N LYS A 61 -12.54 25.86 4.79
CA LYS A 61 -13.70 24.96 4.90
C LYS A 61 -13.74 24.02 3.70
N HIS A 62 -13.64 24.56 2.48
CA HIS A 62 -13.61 23.74 1.28
C HIS A 62 -12.40 22.79 1.24
N ALA A 63 -11.22 23.26 1.66
CA ALA A 63 -10.03 22.43 1.73
C ALA A 63 -10.17 21.28 2.76
N ALA A 64 -10.73 21.56 3.94
CA ALA A 64 -10.98 20.56 4.97
C ALA A 64 -11.99 19.49 4.51
N ASP A 65 -13.08 19.91 3.86
CA ASP A 65 -14.08 18.98 3.30
C ASP A 65 -13.45 18.05 2.26
N LEU A 66 -12.60 18.60 1.37
CA LEU A 66 -11.89 17.79 0.36
C LEU A 66 -10.91 16.80 1.00
N VAL A 67 -10.12 17.23 1.99
CA VAL A 67 -9.18 16.35 2.72
C VAL A 67 -9.92 15.24 3.45
N GLY A 68 -11.00 15.56 4.15
CA GLY A 68 -11.84 14.58 4.86
C GLY A 68 -12.46 13.56 3.92
N THR A 69 -13.00 14.02 2.79
CA THR A 69 -13.56 13.15 1.74
C THR A 69 -12.50 12.24 1.14
N PHE A 70 -11.32 12.78 0.84
CA PHE A 70 -10.19 12.00 0.32
C PHE A 70 -9.79 10.88 1.30
N ILE A 71 -9.62 11.21 2.59
CA ILE A 71 -9.27 10.23 3.62
C ILE A 71 -10.36 9.14 3.72
N ALA A 72 -11.64 9.53 3.76
CA ALA A 72 -12.74 8.57 3.83
C ALA A 72 -12.71 7.57 2.67
N LEU A 73 -12.49 8.05 1.44
CA LEU A 73 -12.41 7.19 0.25
C LEU A 73 -11.17 6.29 0.24
N VAL A 74 -10.04 6.76 0.76
CA VAL A 74 -8.82 5.96 0.97
C VAL A 74 -9.07 4.80 1.95
N TYR A 75 -9.94 4.97 2.94
CA TYR A 75 -10.32 3.88 3.85
C TYR A 75 -11.41 2.96 3.29
N LEU A 76 -12.28 3.46 2.40
CA LEU A 76 -13.37 2.69 1.81
C LEU A 76 -12.91 1.79 0.65
N THR A 77 -12.12 2.34 -0.29
CA THR A 77 -11.71 1.64 -1.51
C THR A 77 -10.91 0.34 -1.34
N PRO A 78 -10.14 0.11 -0.26
CA PRO A 78 -9.51 -1.18 0.02
C PRO A 78 -10.50 -2.35 0.03
N PHE A 79 -11.74 -2.14 0.47
CA PHE A 79 -12.76 -3.20 0.43
C PHE A 79 -13.00 -3.69 -1.01
N ILE A 80 -13.17 -2.74 -1.94
CA ILE A 80 -13.43 -3.02 -3.36
C ILE A 80 -12.18 -3.64 -4.01
N GLY A 81 -10.99 -3.06 -3.75
CA GLY A 81 -9.75 -3.53 -4.36
C GLY A 81 -9.30 -4.91 -3.86
N GLY A 82 -9.61 -5.27 -2.62
CA GLY A 82 -9.41 -6.62 -2.09
C GLY A 82 -10.33 -7.63 -2.77
N LEU A 83 -11.63 -7.33 -2.86
CA LEU A 83 -12.61 -8.20 -3.51
C LEU A 83 -12.28 -8.47 -4.99
N LEU A 84 -11.81 -7.46 -5.72
CA LEU A 84 -11.38 -7.60 -7.11
C LEU A 84 -10.12 -8.47 -7.25
N ALA A 85 -9.18 -8.36 -6.30
CA ALA A 85 -7.98 -9.18 -6.28
C ALA A 85 -8.30 -10.65 -5.99
N ASP A 86 -9.17 -10.90 -5.00
CA ASP A 86 -9.61 -12.23 -4.60
C ASP A 86 -10.30 -12.99 -5.73
N ARG A 87 -11.05 -12.30 -6.60
CA ARG A 87 -11.91 -12.94 -7.60
C ARG A 87 -11.37 -12.94 -9.03
N TYR A 88 -10.56 -11.95 -9.42
CA TYR A 88 -10.22 -11.74 -10.84
C TYR A 88 -8.74 -11.45 -11.09
N LEU A 89 -8.13 -10.56 -10.32
CA LEU A 89 -6.81 -10.02 -10.67
C LEU A 89 -5.65 -10.81 -10.07
N GLY A 90 -5.86 -11.42 -8.90
CA GLY A 90 -4.76 -11.90 -8.06
C GLY A 90 -4.05 -10.74 -7.35
N TYR A 91 -3.43 -11.02 -6.22
CA TYR A 91 -2.90 -9.99 -5.34
C TYR A 91 -1.67 -9.29 -5.93
N ARG A 92 -0.77 -10.04 -6.58
CA ARG A 92 0.46 -9.44 -7.15
C ARG A 92 0.17 -8.41 -8.23
N ARG A 93 -0.80 -8.71 -9.11
CA ARG A 93 -1.20 -7.78 -10.18
C ARG A 93 -1.91 -6.56 -9.60
N SER A 94 -2.80 -6.75 -8.63
CA SER A 94 -3.46 -5.64 -7.94
C SER A 94 -2.44 -4.70 -7.26
N ILE A 95 -1.42 -5.23 -6.59
CA ILE A 95 -0.37 -4.41 -5.98
C ILE A 95 0.40 -3.60 -7.04
N ILE A 96 0.72 -4.20 -8.19
CA ILE A 96 1.42 -3.49 -9.28
C ILE A 96 0.54 -2.38 -9.86
N ILE A 97 -0.72 -2.68 -10.18
CA ILE A 97 -1.68 -1.69 -10.67
C ILE A 97 -1.83 -0.56 -9.65
N GLY A 98 -2.02 -0.91 -8.38
CA GLY A 98 -2.15 0.04 -7.29
C GLY A 98 -0.93 0.95 -7.15
N GLY A 99 0.28 0.38 -7.18
CA GLY A 99 1.53 1.12 -7.10
C GLY A 99 1.77 2.06 -8.28
N ILE A 100 1.40 1.66 -9.50
CA ILE A 100 1.47 2.52 -10.70
C ILE A 100 0.51 3.70 -10.57
N LEU A 101 -0.74 3.45 -10.16
CA LEU A 101 -1.75 4.49 -9.97
C LEU A 101 -1.34 5.48 -8.86
N LEU A 102 -0.80 4.98 -7.75
CA LEU A 102 -0.25 5.81 -6.67
C LEU A 102 0.88 6.70 -7.16
N ALA A 103 1.87 6.13 -7.85
CA ALA A 103 2.99 6.89 -8.41
C ALA A 103 2.52 7.98 -9.39
N ALA A 104 1.63 7.62 -10.32
CA ALA A 104 1.06 8.54 -11.28
C ALA A 104 0.26 9.66 -10.60
N GLY A 105 -0.53 9.33 -9.57
CA GLY A 105 -1.30 10.31 -8.81
C GLY A 105 -0.42 11.27 -8.02
N TYR A 106 0.62 10.79 -7.33
CA TYR A 106 1.54 11.68 -6.62
C TYR A 106 2.30 12.62 -7.57
N ILE A 107 2.80 12.11 -8.70
CA ILE A 107 3.44 12.95 -9.72
C ILE A 107 2.42 13.92 -10.34
N GLY A 108 1.19 13.47 -10.56
CA GLY A 108 0.11 14.28 -11.12
C GLY A 108 -0.28 15.48 -10.24
N LEU A 109 -0.14 15.39 -8.92
CA LEU A 109 -0.34 16.53 -8.01
C LEU A 109 0.68 17.67 -8.23
N ALA A 110 1.82 17.38 -8.87
CA ALA A 110 2.79 18.40 -9.27
C ALA A 110 2.34 19.20 -10.49
N LEU A 111 1.35 18.72 -11.24
CA LEU A 111 0.86 19.39 -12.44
C LEU A 111 -0.03 20.60 -12.08
N PRO A 112 0.01 21.66 -12.89
CA PRO A 112 -0.83 22.82 -12.69
C PRO A 112 -2.31 22.51 -12.97
N GLY A 113 -3.20 23.30 -12.37
CA GLY A 113 -4.63 23.25 -12.63
C GLY A 113 -5.44 22.35 -11.70
N MET A 114 -6.74 22.63 -11.66
CA MET A 114 -7.73 21.92 -10.84
C MET A 114 -8.06 20.51 -11.35
N PRO A 115 -8.26 20.28 -12.67
CA PRO A 115 -8.55 18.94 -13.18
C PRO A 115 -7.44 17.93 -12.88
N ALA A 116 -6.18 18.35 -13.05
CA ALA A 116 -5.02 17.50 -12.76
C ALA A 116 -5.00 17.06 -11.29
N MET A 117 -5.35 17.96 -10.36
CA MET A 117 -5.45 17.63 -8.93
C MET A 117 -6.54 16.57 -8.69
N TYR A 118 -7.77 16.78 -9.16
CA TYR A 118 -8.86 15.83 -8.91
C TYR A 118 -8.60 14.45 -9.56
N ILE A 119 -8.04 14.42 -10.77
CA ILE A 119 -7.61 13.18 -11.42
C ILE A 119 -6.55 12.49 -10.56
N SER A 120 -5.57 13.24 -10.05
CA SER A 120 -4.52 12.69 -9.20
C SER A 120 -5.05 12.11 -7.89
N LEU A 121 -6.01 12.79 -7.25
CA LEU A 121 -6.66 12.28 -6.05
C LEU A 121 -7.43 10.98 -6.34
N LEU A 122 -8.14 10.91 -7.47
CA LEU A 122 -8.83 9.70 -7.90
C LEU A 122 -7.84 8.54 -8.12
N LEU A 123 -6.71 8.80 -8.80
CA LEU A 123 -5.66 7.82 -9.00
C LEU A 123 -5.08 7.32 -7.67
N ILE A 124 -4.85 8.21 -6.70
CA ILE A 124 -4.33 7.84 -5.38
C ILE A 124 -5.36 6.99 -4.62
N ILE A 125 -6.63 7.40 -4.62
CA ILE A 125 -7.74 6.67 -3.96
C ILE A 125 -7.83 5.25 -4.53
N THR A 126 -7.94 5.13 -5.87
CA THR A 126 -8.05 3.83 -6.53
C THR A 126 -6.78 3.00 -6.35
N GLY A 127 -5.61 3.63 -6.45
CA GLY A 127 -4.32 2.98 -6.30
C GLY A 127 -4.13 2.38 -4.90
N ASN A 128 -4.43 3.15 -3.85
CA ASN A 128 -4.43 2.67 -2.48
C ASN A 128 -5.42 1.50 -2.28
N GLY A 129 -6.61 1.59 -2.89
CA GLY A 129 -7.61 0.52 -2.85
C GLY A 129 -7.08 -0.81 -3.38
N PHE A 130 -6.32 -0.81 -4.47
CA PHE A 130 -5.69 -2.02 -5.01
C PHE A 130 -4.40 -2.45 -4.29
N PHE A 131 -3.68 -1.53 -3.66
CA PHE A 131 -2.39 -1.83 -3.05
C PHE A 131 -2.56 -2.41 -1.64
N LYS A 132 -3.21 -1.64 -0.74
CA LYS A 132 -3.22 -1.84 0.71
C LYS A 132 -3.79 -3.18 1.20
N PRO A 133 -4.98 -3.62 0.75
CA PRO A 133 -5.55 -4.89 1.23
C PRO A 133 -4.75 -6.10 0.72
N ASN A 134 -4.12 -5.96 -0.46
CA ASN A 134 -3.54 -7.08 -1.19
C ASN A 134 -2.13 -7.42 -0.72
N ILE A 135 -1.31 -6.43 -0.37
CA ILE A 135 0.04 -6.68 0.17
C ILE A 135 0.01 -7.36 1.55
N SER A 136 -0.91 -6.94 2.42
CA SER A 136 -1.13 -7.58 3.73
C SER A 136 -1.68 -9.00 3.58
N THR A 137 -2.56 -9.22 2.60
CA THR A 137 -3.12 -10.55 2.30
C THR A 137 -2.06 -11.51 1.78
N ILE A 138 -1.19 -11.11 0.84
CA ILE A 138 -0.06 -11.94 0.40
C ILE A 138 0.82 -12.34 1.57
N LEU A 139 1.18 -11.38 2.43
CA LEU A 139 2.00 -11.66 3.60
C LEU A 139 1.32 -12.67 4.53
N GLY A 140 0.04 -12.44 4.84
CA GLY A 140 -0.76 -13.34 5.65
C GLY A 140 -0.83 -14.76 5.09
N ASN A 141 -1.05 -14.90 3.78
CA ASN A 141 -1.10 -16.19 3.09
C ASN A 141 0.22 -16.96 3.20
N ILE A 142 1.36 -16.29 3.06
CA ILE A 142 2.68 -16.93 3.21
C ILE A 142 2.87 -17.47 4.63
N TYR A 143 2.47 -16.70 5.65
CA TYR A 143 2.61 -17.09 7.05
C TYR A 143 1.53 -18.05 7.54
N ASN A 144 0.54 -18.41 6.72
CA ASN A 144 -0.41 -19.48 7.04
C ASN A 144 0.20 -20.87 6.88
N ARG A 145 1.36 -21.01 6.22
CA ARG A 145 2.12 -22.26 6.15
C ARG A 145 2.52 -22.74 7.54
N GLU A 146 2.44 -24.04 7.80
CA GLU A 146 2.71 -24.63 9.10
C GLU A 146 4.11 -24.30 9.64
N ASP A 147 5.12 -24.25 8.78
CA ASP A 147 6.52 -23.94 9.14
C ASP A 147 6.75 -22.46 9.51
N LEU A 148 5.85 -21.56 9.08
CA LEU A 148 5.94 -20.11 9.29
C LEU A 148 4.89 -19.58 10.28
N ARG A 149 3.80 -20.31 10.51
CA ARG A 149 2.69 -19.92 11.40
C ARG A 149 3.15 -19.44 12.79
N PRO A 150 4.10 -20.10 13.46
CA PRO A 150 4.58 -19.64 14.77
C PRO A 150 5.30 -18.28 14.77
N LYS A 151 5.68 -17.77 13.59
CA LYS A 151 6.40 -16.50 13.42
C LYS A 151 5.51 -15.37 12.88
N LYS A 152 4.23 -15.65 12.64
CA LYS A 152 3.30 -14.72 11.99
C LYS A 152 3.21 -13.39 12.74
N ASP A 153 3.07 -13.42 14.06
CA ASP A 153 2.91 -12.20 14.86
C ASP A 153 4.16 -11.31 14.82
N ILE A 154 5.35 -11.92 14.95
CA ILE A 154 6.63 -11.21 14.82
C ILE A 154 6.78 -10.62 13.41
N ALA A 155 6.34 -11.35 12.39
CA ALA A 155 6.39 -10.86 11.01
C ALA A 155 5.49 -9.64 10.80
N TYR A 156 4.29 -9.61 11.38
CA TYR A 156 3.42 -8.43 11.35
C TYR A 156 4.01 -7.26 12.13
N ASN A 157 4.65 -7.50 13.27
CA ASN A 157 5.37 -6.44 14.00
C ASN A 157 6.49 -5.83 13.16
N ILE A 158 7.28 -6.66 12.46
CA ILE A 158 8.32 -6.18 11.54
C ILE A 158 7.67 -5.40 10.39
N PHE A 159 6.62 -5.94 9.76
CA PHE A 159 5.89 -5.27 8.69
C PHE A 159 5.36 -3.88 9.10
N TYR A 160 4.75 -3.78 10.29
CA TYR A 160 4.27 -2.51 10.84
C TYR A 160 5.38 -1.54 11.22
N MET A 161 6.57 -2.04 11.57
CA MET A 161 7.73 -1.16 11.75
C MET A 161 8.06 -0.40 10.46
N GLY A 162 7.88 -1.02 9.29
CA GLY A 162 8.07 -0.37 8.00
C GLY A 162 7.08 0.78 7.79
N ILE A 163 5.82 0.59 8.20
CA ILE A 163 4.81 1.66 8.19
C ILE A 163 5.25 2.85 9.03
N ASN A 164 5.69 2.59 10.26
CA ASN A 164 6.11 3.64 11.18
C ASN A 164 7.36 4.39 10.67
N ILE A 165 8.34 3.68 10.11
CA ILE A 165 9.54 4.29 9.52
C ILE A 165 9.14 5.21 8.34
N GLY A 166 8.30 4.72 7.43
CA GLY A 166 7.78 5.54 6.33
C GLY A 166 7.09 6.79 6.85
N ALA A 167 6.13 6.62 7.76
CA ALA A 167 5.37 7.71 8.37
C ALA A 167 6.26 8.73 9.10
N LEU A 168 7.32 8.29 9.77
CA LEU A 168 8.24 9.15 10.50
C LEU A 168 9.06 10.04 9.55
N VAL A 169 9.60 9.47 8.48
CA VAL A 169 10.50 10.19 7.56
C VAL A 169 9.74 11.14 6.64
N SER A 170 8.48 10.83 6.35
CA SER A 170 7.68 11.53 5.34
C SER A 170 7.52 13.03 5.57
N PRO A 171 7.13 13.53 6.76
CA PRO A 171 6.89 14.96 6.98
C PRO A 171 8.17 15.78 6.83
N PHE A 172 9.32 15.22 7.25
CA PHE A 172 10.63 15.88 7.07
C PHE A 172 10.99 15.99 5.59
N ALA A 173 10.80 14.92 4.81
CA ALA A 173 11.01 14.96 3.37
C ALA A 173 10.05 15.95 2.68
N ALA A 174 8.76 15.94 3.05
CA ALA A 174 7.77 16.88 2.57
C ALA A 174 8.19 18.34 2.82
N ALA A 175 8.55 18.65 4.07
CA ALA A 175 8.95 19.99 4.47
C ALA A 175 10.22 20.45 3.75
N ALA A 176 11.26 19.61 3.69
CA ALA A 176 12.49 19.92 2.98
C ALA A 176 12.24 20.19 1.50
N MET A 177 11.54 19.28 0.82
CA MET A 177 11.28 19.41 -0.62
C MET A 177 10.38 20.60 -0.93
N ARG A 178 9.37 20.85 -0.09
CA ARG A 178 8.48 22.01 -0.22
C ARG A 178 9.24 23.32 -0.06
N ASN A 179 10.05 23.45 0.98
CA ASN A 179 10.72 24.71 1.31
C ASN A 179 11.83 25.07 0.32
N HIS A 180 12.52 24.06 -0.24
CA HIS A 180 13.62 24.29 -1.19
C HIS A 180 13.18 24.31 -2.65
N PHE A 181 12.15 23.55 -3.03
CA PHE A 181 11.80 23.29 -4.43
C PHE A 181 10.31 23.46 -4.76
N GLY A 182 9.46 23.80 -3.78
CA GLY A 182 8.04 24.06 -3.98
C GLY A 182 7.13 22.82 -3.90
N TRP A 183 5.82 23.02 -4.16
CA TRP A 183 4.80 21.97 -3.96
C TRP A 183 5.01 20.78 -4.87
N GLY A 184 5.27 21.03 -6.16
CA GLY A 184 5.40 19.98 -7.16
C GLY A 184 6.55 19.03 -6.84
N ALA A 185 7.68 19.55 -6.36
CA ALA A 185 8.81 18.73 -5.95
C ALA A 185 8.50 17.84 -4.73
N ALA A 186 7.75 18.37 -3.74
CA ALA A 186 7.32 17.58 -2.60
C ALA A 186 6.39 16.42 -3.03
N PHE A 187 5.39 16.68 -3.88
CA PHE A 187 4.51 15.61 -4.39
C PHE A 187 5.25 14.63 -5.32
N ALA A 188 6.14 15.11 -6.18
CA ALA A 188 6.98 14.24 -7.01
C ALA A 188 7.87 13.33 -6.17
N THR A 189 8.33 13.79 -5.00
CA THR A 189 9.12 12.97 -4.06
C THR A 189 8.32 11.78 -3.53
N ALA A 190 7.03 11.96 -3.22
CA ALA A 190 6.15 10.84 -2.89
C ALA A 190 6.00 9.86 -4.06
N GLY A 191 5.87 10.37 -5.28
CA GLY A 191 5.80 9.56 -6.49
C GLY A 191 7.07 8.74 -6.76
N VAL A 192 8.24 9.36 -6.62
CA VAL A 192 9.54 8.67 -6.75
C VAL A 192 9.70 7.60 -5.68
N GLY A 193 9.32 7.89 -4.43
CA GLY A 193 9.32 6.89 -3.37
C GLY A 193 8.45 5.67 -3.70
N MET A 194 7.25 5.91 -4.21
CA MET A 194 6.35 4.84 -4.68
C MET A 194 6.96 4.05 -5.84
N ILE A 195 7.62 4.69 -6.79
CA ILE A 195 8.32 4.00 -7.90
C ILE A 195 9.43 3.10 -7.36
N ILE A 196 10.23 3.57 -6.40
CA ILE A 196 11.28 2.77 -5.76
C ILE A 196 10.66 1.54 -5.08
N GLY A 197 9.58 1.73 -4.32
CA GLY A 197 8.84 0.63 -3.69
C GLY A 197 8.31 -0.37 -4.71
N LEU A 198 7.76 0.10 -5.83
CA LEU A 198 7.24 -0.75 -6.90
C LEU A 198 8.34 -1.54 -7.62
N ILE A 199 9.47 -0.90 -7.91
CA ILE A 199 10.65 -1.56 -8.49
C ILE A 199 11.13 -2.68 -7.56
N TRP A 200 11.25 -2.39 -6.26
CA TRP A 200 11.60 -3.38 -5.25
C TRP A 200 10.61 -4.56 -5.21
N PHE A 201 9.31 -4.27 -5.26
CA PHE A 201 8.27 -5.30 -5.31
C PHE A 201 8.40 -6.20 -6.55
N ILE A 202 8.61 -5.61 -7.73
CA ILE A 202 8.72 -6.35 -9.00
C ILE A 202 9.94 -7.29 -8.96
N PHE A 203 11.09 -6.83 -8.46
CA PHE A 203 12.26 -7.70 -8.29
C PHE A 203 12.04 -8.81 -7.26
N GLY A 204 11.32 -8.50 -6.18
CA GLY A 204 10.96 -9.45 -5.12
C GLY A 204 9.82 -10.43 -5.48
N MET A 205 9.11 -10.19 -6.58
CA MET A 205 7.84 -10.84 -6.90
C MET A 205 7.92 -12.37 -6.98
N LYS A 206 9.05 -12.93 -7.45
CA LYS A 206 9.24 -14.40 -7.49
C LYS A 206 9.16 -15.04 -6.10
N LYS A 207 9.54 -14.30 -5.06
CA LYS A 207 9.48 -14.75 -3.65
C LYS A 207 8.08 -14.66 -3.04
N LEU A 208 7.14 -13.99 -3.73
CA LEU A 208 5.76 -13.80 -3.28
C LEU A 208 4.76 -14.74 -3.96
N LYS A 209 5.20 -15.54 -4.95
CA LYS A 209 4.32 -16.41 -5.75
C LYS A 209 3.49 -17.37 -4.89
N GLU A 210 4.05 -17.86 -3.79
CA GLU A 210 3.38 -18.77 -2.86
C GLU A 210 2.24 -18.11 -2.07
N GLY A 211 2.29 -16.78 -1.88
CA GLY A 211 1.21 -16.03 -1.22
C GLY A 211 0.11 -15.57 -2.17
N ASP A 212 0.34 -15.69 -3.48
CA ASP A 212 -0.58 -15.28 -4.54
C ASP A 212 -1.57 -16.41 -4.89
N VAL A 213 -2.26 -16.91 -3.87
CA VAL A 213 -3.26 -17.97 -4.00
C VAL A 213 -4.64 -17.33 -4.12
N ILE A 214 -5.18 -17.32 -5.33
CA ILE A 214 -6.58 -16.99 -5.56
C ILE A 214 -7.41 -18.13 -4.95
N LYS A 215 -8.19 -17.82 -3.91
CA LYS A 215 -9.08 -18.84 -3.31
C LYS A 215 -10.09 -19.30 -4.37
N PRO A 216 -10.27 -20.61 -4.58
CA PRO A 216 -11.30 -21.09 -5.51
C PRO A 216 -12.68 -20.66 -4.98
N LYS A 217 -13.56 -20.21 -5.88
CA LYS A 217 -14.95 -19.84 -5.55
C LYS A 217 -15.61 -21.01 -4.80
N GLN A 218 -16.04 -20.77 -3.57
CA GLN A 218 -16.82 -21.75 -2.82
C GLN A 218 -18.28 -21.70 -3.30
N LYS A 219 -19.00 -22.82 -3.19
CA LYS A 219 -20.39 -22.90 -3.66
C LYS A 219 -21.32 -21.93 -2.90
N GLU A 220 -20.94 -21.51 -1.68
CA GLU A 220 -21.67 -20.51 -0.90
C GLU A 220 -21.34 -19.04 -1.26
N ASP A 221 -20.37 -18.77 -2.14
CA ASP A 221 -20.00 -17.39 -2.49
C ASP A 221 -21.11 -16.68 -3.28
N MET A 222 -21.64 -15.58 -2.73
CA MET A 222 -22.65 -14.79 -3.44
C MET A 222 -22.13 -14.21 -4.76
N PRO A 223 -22.91 -14.28 -5.86
CA PRO A 223 -22.60 -13.64 -7.13
C PRO A 223 -22.45 -12.12 -6.96
N MET A 224 -21.52 -11.49 -7.68
CA MET A 224 -21.32 -10.01 -7.61
C MET A 224 -22.59 -9.21 -7.96
N SER A 225 -23.53 -9.77 -8.72
CA SER A 225 -24.80 -9.12 -9.04
C SER A 225 -25.80 -9.08 -7.87
N LYS A 226 -25.48 -9.75 -6.75
CA LYS A 226 -26.31 -9.84 -5.54
C LYS A 226 -25.64 -9.23 -4.30
N ILE A 227 -24.45 -8.63 -4.45
CA ILE A 227 -23.73 -7.85 -3.43
C ILE A 227 -24.02 -6.38 -3.68
#